data_AF-A0A2V2WYU1-F1
#
_entry.id   AF-A0A2V2WYU1-F1
#
_cell.length_a   1.000
_cell.length_b   1.000
_cell.length_c   1.000
_cell.angle_alpha   90.00
_cell.angle_beta   90.00
_cell.angle_gamma   90.00
#
_symmetry.space_group_name_H-M   'P 1'
#
loop_
_entity.id
_entity.type
_entity.pdbx_description
1 polymer ?
#
loop_
_entity_poly.entity_id
_entity_poly.type
_entity_poly.pdbx_seq_one_letter_code
_entity_poly.pdbx_strand_id
1 'polypeptide(L)'
;MAKPNSKPSEKDMQRARTLRLLNDLRMQPLKSLPMTLFLMWMVGNDVGIFTIMFVGMAVVNPLQSIFGTNDVFKEFEEEAKGDANIRSALSHSKLMYIASCLLAFAVALVKLSWMGLMPVNAMDWLDSTPPDYKEYTQGFFAI
;
A
#
# COMPACT_ATOMS: atom_id res chain seq x y z
N MET A 1 -40.61 32.83 7.14
CA MET A 1 -39.32 33.51 6.89
C MET A 1 -38.50 32.65 5.94
N ALA A 2 -38.54 32.98 4.64
CA ALA A 2 -37.75 32.26 3.63
C ALA A 2 -36.30 32.75 3.71
N LYS A 3 -35.36 31.81 3.91
CA LYS A 3 -33.92 32.08 3.90
C LYS A 3 -33.54 32.58 2.49
N PRO A 4 -32.90 33.75 2.33
CA PRO A 4 -32.57 34.28 1.02
C PRO A 4 -31.49 33.39 0.38
N ASN A 5 -31.78 32.94 -0.83
CA ASN A 5 -30.91 32.14 -1.69
C ASN A 5 -29.76 33.03 -2.21
N SER A 6 -28.75 33.30 -1.38
CA SER A 6 -27.49 33.90 -1.83
C SER A 6 -26.72 32.84 -2.60
N LYS A 7 -26.52 33.04 -3.89
CA LYS A 7 -25.60 32.22 -4.71
C LYS A 7 -24.27 32.11 -3.93
N PRO A 8 -23.73 30.90 -3.67
CA PRO A 8 -22.49 30.77 -2.92
C PRO A 8 -21.40 31.59 -3.60
N SER A 9 -20.62 32.33 -2.80
CA SER A 9 -19.51 33.16 -3.29
C SER A 9 -18.57 32.30 -4.13
N GLU A 10 -17.99 32.87 -5.18
CA GLU A 10 -17.12 32.14 -6.12
C GLU A 10 -15.98 31.41 -5.39
N LYS A 11 -15.45 32.03 -4.33
CA LYS A 11 -14.43 31.43 -3.44
C LYS A 11 -14.95 30.23 -2.66
N ASP A 12 -16.19 30.27 -2.16
CA ASP A 12 -16.80 29.15 -1.42
C ASP A 12 -17.12 27.98 -2.36
N MET A 13 -17.47 28.28 -3.60
CA MET A 13 -17.67 27.26 -4.63
C MET A 13 -16.33 26.60 -5.03
N GLN A 14 -15.25 27.38 -5.16
CA GLN A 14 -13.90 26.85 -5.38
C GLN A 14 -13.47 25.94 -4.23
N ARG A 15 -13.59 26.40 -2.98
CA ARG A 15 -13.32 25.58 -1.76
C ARG A 15 -14.10 24.26 -1.75
N ALA A 16 -15.38 24.30 -2.07
CA ALA A 16 -16.20 23.09 -2.10
C ALA A 16 -15.73 22.09 -3.18
N ARG A 17 -15.22 22.59 -4.31
CA ARG A 17 -14.62 21.75 -5.37
C ARG A 17 -13.31 21.14 -4.90
N THR A 18 -12.40 21.92 -4.32
CA THR A 18 -11.09 21.43 -3.88
C THR A 18 -11.22 20.36 -2.80
N LEU A 19 -12.14 20.54 -1.85
CA LEU A 19 -12.44 19.54 -0.82
C LEU A 19 -13.01 18.24 -1.41
N ARG A 20 -13.83 18.31 -2.46
CA ARG A 20 -14.33 17.12 -3.17
C ARG A 20 -13.21 16.40 -3.91
N LEU A 21 -12.35 17.13 -4.62
CA LEU A 21 -11.21 16.57 -5.31
C LEU A 21 -10.24 15.89 -4.34
N LEU A 22 -9.93 16.51 -3.21
CA LEU A 22 -9.13 15.90 -2.14
C LEU A 22 -9.74 14.61 -1.62
N ASN A 23 -11.06 14.58 -1.46
CA ASN A 23 -11.78 13.40 -0.99
C ASN A 23 -11.76 12.26 -2.02
N ASP A 24 -11.80 12.58 -3.31
CA ASP A 24 -11.68 11.58 -4.36
C ASP A 24 -10.26 11.05 -4.50
N LEU A 25 -9.27 11.94 -4.42
CA LEU A 25 -7.84 11.64 -4.53
C LEU A 25 -7.37 10.74 -3.38
N ARG A 26 -7.76 11.04 -2.13
CA ARG A 26 -7.39 10.19 -0.98
C ARG A 26 -7.89 8.75 -1.10
N MET A 27 -9.00 8.53 -1.81
CA MET A 27 -9.62 7.22 -2.00
C MET A 27 -9.12 6.49 -3.26
N GLN A 28 -8.32 7.14 -4.11
CA GLN A 28 -7.84 6.57 -5.37
C GLN A 28 -7.13 5.20 -5.21
N PRO A 29 -6.09 5.04 -4.37
CA PRO A 29 -5.43 3.76 -4.14
C PRO A 29 -6.37 2.69 -3.53
N LEU A 30 -7.36 3.11 -2.75
CA LEU A 30 -8.34 2.18 -2.20
C LEU A 30 -9.32 1.66 -3.26
N LYS A 31 -9.65 2.48 -4.27
CA LYS A 31 -10.54 2.10 -5.38
C LYS A 31 -9.87 1.13 -6.35
N SER A 32 -8.55 1.18 -6.52
CA SER A 32 -7.82 0.23 -7.37
C SER A 32 -7.52 -1.11 -6.69
N LEU A 33 -7.51 -1.13 -5.35
CA LEU A 33 -7.20 -2.30 -4.55
C LEU A 33 -8.05 -3.56 -4.87
N PRO A 34 -9.38 -3.48 -5.04
CA PRO A 34 -10.21 -4.62 -5.40
C PRO A 34 -9.80 -5.28 -6.72
N MET A 35 -9.40 -4.47 -7.70
CA MET A 35 -8.95 -4.98 -9.00
C MET A 35 -7.63 -5.74 -8.84
N THR A 36 -6.68 -5.18 -8.09
CA THR A 36 -5.40 -5.82 -7.79
C THR A 36 -5.60 -7.12 -7.02
N LEU A 37 -6.48 -7.13 -6.02
CA LEU A 37 -6.82 -8.31 -5.22
C LEU A 37 -7.46 -9.41 -6.06
N PHE A 38 -8.40 -9.06 -6.94
CA PHE A 38 -9.03 -10.02 -7.84
C PHE A 38 -8.01 -10.67 -8.76
N LEU A 39 -7.07 -9.88 -9.29
CA LEU A 39 -6.01 -10.40 -10.15
C LEU A 39 -5.02 -11.27 -9.37
N MET A 40 -4.63 -10.88 -8.15
CA MET A 40 -3.79 -11.71 -7.26
C MET A 40 -4.45 -13.04 -6.90
N TRP A 41 -5.78 -13.06 -6.77
CA TRP A 41 -6.54 -14.28 -6.56
C TRP A 41 -6.50 -15.17 -7.80
N MET A 42 -6.69 -14.60 -8.99
CA MET A 42 -6.68 -15.34 -10.26
C MET A 42 -5.30 -15.89 -10.63
N VAL A 43 -4.22 -15.16 -10.32
CA VAL A 43 -2.84 -15.58 -10.58
C VAL A 43 -2.46 -16.85 -9.80
N GLY A 44 -3.17 -17.19 -8.73
CA GLY A 44 -2.91 -18.41 -7.95
C GLY A 44 -1.63 -18.31 -7.11
N ASN A 45 -1.18 -19.44 -6.56
CA ASN A 45 0.03 -19.53 -5.73
C ASN A 45 1.22 -20.19 -6.47
N ASP A 46 1.04 -20.59 -7.74
CA ASP A 46 2.11 -21.19 -8.52
C ASP A 46 3.18 -20.15 -8.88
N VAL A 47 4.44 -20.49 -8.60
CA VAL A 47 5.58 -19.61 -8.81
C VAL A 47 6.09 -19.73 -10.25
N GLY A 48 5.74 -18.75 -11.08
CA GLY A 48 6.23 -18.62 -12.46
C GLY A 48 6.76 -17.21 -12.77
N ILE A 49 7.54 -17.05 -13.84
CA ILE A 49 8.20 -15.76 -14.19
C ILE A 49 7.20 -14.60 -14.30
N PHE A 50 6.02 -14.87 -14.89
CA PHE A 50 4.96 -13.86 -15.06
C PHE A 50 4.30 -13.48 -13.73
N THR A 51 4.13 -14.44 -12.84
CA THR A 51 3.53 -14.22 -11.52
C THR A 51 4.45 -13.38 -10.63
N ILE A 52 5.77 -13.61 -10.70
CA ILE A 52 6.78 -12.84 -9.95
C ILE A 52 6.80 -11.40 -10.43
N MET A 53 6.79 -11.16 -11.75
CA MET A 53 6.76 -9.81 -12.30
C MET A 53 5.51 -9.05 -11.87
N PHE A 54 4.33 -9.70 -11.93
CA PHE A 54 3.07 -9.07 -11.53
C PHE A 54 3.03 -8.75 -10.03
N VAL A 55 3.42 -9.70 -9.18
CA VAL A 55 3.45 -9.51 -7.73
C VAL A 55 4.51 -8.50 -7.33
N GLY A 56 5.66 -8.46 -8.02
CA GLY A 56 6.68 -7.44 -7.86
C GLY A 56 6.13 -6.03 -8.12
N MET A 57 5.42 -5.81 -9.23
CA MET A 57 4.75 -4.53 -9.47
C MET A 57 3.69 -4.22 -8.41
N ALA A 58 2.96 -5.22 -7.92
CA ALA A 58 1.96 -5.01 -6.88
C ALA A 58 2.56 -4.59 -5.53
N VAL A 59 3.83 -4.92 -5.26
CA VAL A 59 4.60 -4.44 -4.10
C VAL A 59 5.21 -3.07 -4.37
N VAL A 60 5.77 -2.85 -5.56
CA VAL A 60 6.49 -1.61 -5.91
C VAL A 60 5.55 -0.42 -6.14
N ASN A 61 4.40 -0.63 -6.77
CA ASN A 61 3.42 0.44 -7.04
C ASN A 61 2.95 1.18 -5.77
N PRO A 62 2.53 0.49 -4.69
CA PRO A 62 2.16 1.18 -3.45
C PRO A 62 3.37 1.85 -2.77
N LEU A 63 4.59 1.27 -2.87
CA LEU A 63 5.80 1.94 -2.38
C LEU A 63 6.07 3.26 -3.13
N GLN A 64 6.04 3.23 -4.46
CA GLN A 64 6.19 4.44 -5.28
C GLN A 64 5.11 5.47 -4.96
N SER A 65 3.87 5.04 -4.71
CA SER A 65 2.77 5.92 -4.32
C SER A 65 3.03 6.59 -2.96
N ILE A 66 3.57 5.87 -1.98
CA ILE A 66 3.95 6.43 -0.68
C ILE A 66 5.04 7.49 -0.85
N PHE A 67 6.11 7.19 -1.59
CA PHE A 67 7.20 8.14 -1.80
C PHE A 67 6.80 9.34 -2.67
N GLY A 68 5.91 9.13 -3.65
CA GLY A 68 5.37 10.15 -4.54
C GLY A 68 4.19 10.94 -3.99
N THR A 69 3.80 10.74 -2.72
CA THR A 69 2.63 11.43 -2.12
C THR A 69 2.78 12.95 -2.20
N ASN A 70 3.98 13.50 -2.03
CA ASN A 70 4.18 14.95 -2.09
C ASN A 70 3.90 15.52 -3.49
N ASP A 71 4.25 14.78 -4.55
CA ASP A 71 4.02 15.21 -5.93
C ASP A 71 2.54 15.16 -6.29
N VAL A 72 1.83 14.11 -5.85
CA VAL A 72 0.38 13.95 -6.06
C VAL A 72 -0.44 15.10 -5.43
N PHE A 73 0.01 15.62 -4.29
CA PHE A 73 -0.70 16.67 -3.56
C PHE A 73 -0.17 18.08 -3.82
N LYS A 74 0.86 18.24 -4.66
CA LYS A 74 1.54 19.53 -4.89
C LYS A 74 0.62 20.62 -5.45
N GLU A 75 -0.29 20.25 -6.35
CA GLU A 75 -1.28 21.17 -6.94
C GLU A 75 -2.20 21.79 -5.88
N PHE A 76 -2.53 21.03 -4.83
CA PHE A 76 -3.40 21.48 -3.74
C PHE A 76 -2.65 22.24 -2.64
N GLU A 77 -1.32 22.22 -2.62
CA GLU A 77 -0.53 22.97 -1.63
C GLU A 77 -0.56 24.48 -1.88
N GLU A 78 -0.67 24.92 -3.14
CA GLU A 78 -0.81 26.34 -3.46
C GLU A 78 -2.16 26.88 -3.01
N GLU A 79 -3.25 26.14 -3.23
CA GLU A 79 -4.59 26.48 -2.73
C GLU A 79 -4.67 26.42 -1.19
N ALA A 80 -3.92 25.52 -0.56
CA ALA A 80 -3.88 25.39 0.90
C ALA A 80 -3.17 26.56 1.61
N LYS A 81 -2.32 27.34 0.92
CA LYS A 81 -1.66 28.52 1.49
C LYS A 81 -2.64 29.68 1.71
N GLY A 82 -3.71 29.76 0.92
CA GLY A 82 -4.72 30.81 1.00
C GLY A 82 -5.77 30.58 2.10
N ASP A 83 -5.99 29.33 2.54
CA ASP A 83 -7.07 28.96 3.46
C ASP A 83 -6.68 27.90 4.49
N ALA A 84 -6.81 28.24 5.78
CA ALA A 84 -6.47 27.35 6.90
C ALA A 84 -7.28 26.04 6.91
N ASN A 85 -8.56 26.09 6.50
CA ASN A 85 -9.45 24.92 6.44
C ASN A 85 -9.03 23.91 5.36
N ILE A 86 -8.52 24.40 4.21
CA ILE A 86 -8.00 23.53 3.14
C ILE A 86 -6.71 22.86 3.61
N ARG A 87 -5.84 23.59 4.32
CA ARG A 87 -4.61 23.03 4.88
C ARG A 87 -4.85 21.86 5.84
N SER A 88 -5.83 21.97 6.73
CA SER A 88 -6.21 20.86 7.62
C SER A 88 -6.78 19.69 6.83
N ALA A 89 -7.64 19.94 5.85
CA ALA A 89 -8.21 18.88 5.00
C ALA A 89 -7.11 18.16 4.19
N LEU A 90 -6.14 18.90 3.67
CA LEU A 90 -5.00 18.36 2.92
C LEU A 90 -4.15 17.42 3.78
N SER A 91 -3.83 17.82 5.01
CA SER A 91 -3.07 16.96 5.93
C SER A 91 -3.79 15.65 6.23
N HIS A 92 -5.11 15.71 6.43
CA HIS A 92 -5.93 14.53 6.65
C HIS A 92 -6.01 13.63 5.40
N SER A 93 -6.16 14.22 4.21
CA SER A 93 -6.17 13.49 2.95
C SER A 93 -4.85 12.79 2.65
N LYS A 94 -3.69 13.43 2.93
CA LYS A 94 -2.36 12.82 2.81
C LYS A 94 -2.24 11.58 3.72
N LEU A 95 -2.66 11.68 4.97
CA LEU A 95 -2.63 10.56 5.91
C LEU A 95 -3.51 9.39 5.44
N MET A 96 -4.73 9.67 4.97
CA MET A 96 -5.63 8.63 4.46
C MET A 96 -5.08 7.95 3.20
N TYR A 97 -4.47 8.73 2.30
CA TYR A 97 -3.79 8.20 1.12
C TYR A 97 -2.66 7.23 1.52
N ILE A 98 -1.74 7.66 2.40
CA ILE A 98 -0.65 6.81 2.88
C ILE A 98 -1.17 5.55 3.57
N ALA A 99 -2.19 5.67 4.43
CA ALA A 99 -2.80 4.52 5.10
C ALA A 99 -3.37 3.49 4.12
N SER A 100 -4.04 3.95 3.06
CA SER A 100 -4.57 3.06 2.02
C SER A 100 -3.48 2.42 1.15
N CYS A 101 -2.39 3.14 0.85
CA CYS A 101 -1.22 2.56 0.19
C CYS A 101 -0.51 1.52 1.07
N LEU A 102 -0.41 1.77 2.38
CA LEU A 102 0.14 0.80 3.34
C LEU A 102 -0.73 -0.46 3.43
N LEU A 103 -2.05 -0.32 3.40
CA LEU A 103 -2.96 -1.47 3.33
C LEU A 103 -2.71 -2.30 2.06
N ALA A 104 -2.57 -1.64 0.91
CA ALA A 104 -2.27 -2.31 -0.35
C ALA A 104 -0.92 -3.03 -0.34
N PHE A 105 0.10 -2.38 0.25
CA PHE A 105 1.42 -2.96 0.44
C PHE A 105 1.38 -4.18 1.37
N ALA A 106 0.66 -4.11 2.50
CA ALA A 106 0.51 -5.22 3.43
C ALA A 106 -0.16 -6.44 2.78
N VAL A 107 -1.20 -6.22 1.98
CA VAL A 107 -1.85 -7.28 1.18
C VAL A 107 -0.85 -7.94 0.23
N ALA A 108 -0.04 -7.14 -0.48
CA ALA A 108 0.96 -7.66 -1.40
C ALA A 108 2.05 -8.47 -0.66
N LEU A 109 2.47 -8.03 0.53
CA LEU A 109 3.42 -8.76 1.37
C LEU A 109 2.89 -10.12 1.86
N VAL A 110 1.61 -10.17 2.27
CA VAL A 110 0.97 -11.44 2.68
C VAL A 110 0.97 -12.43 1.50
N LYS A 111 0.63 -11.95 0.30
CA LYS A 111 0.69 -12.79 -0.90
C LYS A 111 2.11 -13.26 -1.21
N LEU A 112 3.12 -12.39 -1.06
CA LEU A 112 4.53 -12.72 -1.25
C LEU A 112 5.00 -13.82 -0.29
N SER A 113 4.53 -13.76 0.96
CA SER A 113 4.77 -14.78 1.98
C SER A 113 4.11 -16.12 1.62
N TRP A 114 2.86 -16.11 1.14
CA TRP A 114 2.17 -17.33 0.69
C TRP A 114 2.82 -17.98 -0.54
N MET A 115 3.48 -17.19 -1.39
CA MET A 115 4.24 -17.71 -2.54
C MET A 115 5.65 -18.20 -2.18
N GLY A 116 6.10 -18.02 -0.93
CA GLY A 116 7.43 -18.45 -0.49
C GLY A 116 8.59 -17.67 -1.12
N LEU A 117 8.33 -16.46 -1.64
CA LEU A 117 9.33 -15.62 -2.31
C LEU A 117 10.15 -14.75 -1.33
N MET A 118 9.67 -14.59 -0.10
CA MET A 118 10.36 -13.81 0.91
C MET A 118 11.36 -14.71 1.65
N PRO A 119 12.60 -14.26 1.91
CA PRO A 119 13.64 -15.05 2.59
C PRO A 119 13.35 -15.16 4.10
N VAL A 120 12.23 -15.77 4.47
CA VAL A 120 11.77 -15.95 5.86
C VAL A 120 11.76 -17.41 6.28
N ASN A 121 11.81 -18.33 5.32
CA ASN A 121 11.77 -19.76 5.63
C ASN A 121 13.18 -20.23 5.98
N ALA A 122 13.30 -21.16 6.94
CA ALA A 122 14.60 -21.74 7.32
C ALA A 122 15.37 -22.35 6.13
N MET A 123 14.64 -22.81 5.11
CA MET A 123 15.20 -23.35 3.87
C MET A 123 15.94 -22.28 3.05
N ASP A 124 15.54 -21.00 3.15
CA ASP A 124 16.20 -19.88 2.46
C ASP A 124 17.59 -19.58 3.06
N TRP A 125 17.88 -20.10 4.27
CA TRP A 125 19.09 -19.85 5.04
C TRP A 125 19.97 -21.09 5.22
N LEU A 126 19.61 -22.21 4.59
CA LEU A 126 20.29 -23.50 4.76
C LEU A 126 21.79 -23.44 4.41
N ASP A 127 22.17 -22.59 3.46
CA ASP A 127 23.58 -22.35 3.09
C ASP A 127 24.37 -21.60 4.18
N SER A 128 23.70 -20.81 5.02
CA SER A 128 24.32 -19.98 6.06
C SER A 128 24.34 -20.69 7.42
N THR A 129 23.33 -21.53 7.70
CA THR A 129 23.22 -22.32 8.92
C THR A 129 23.42 -23.80 8.60
N PRO A 130 24.65 -24.34 8.70
CA PRO A 130 24.86 -25.76 8.51
C PRO A 130 24.01 -26.55 9.53
N PRO A 131 23.36 -27.65 9.12
CA PRO A 131 22.59 -28.48 10.04
C PRO A 131 23.50 -29.04 11.15
N ASP A 132 23.04 -28.96 12.39
CA ASP A 132 23.73 -29.51 13.56
C ASP A 132 23.62 -31.05 13.50
N TYR A 133 24.66 -31.71 12.97
CA TYR A 133 24.72 -33.16 12.84
C TYR A 133 24.96 -33.82 14.21
N LYS A 134 23.91 -34.00 15.00
CA LYS A 134 23.99 -34.75 16.27
C LYS A 134 23.87 -36.25 16.02
N GLU A 135 24.91 -36.87 15.51
CA GLU A 135 24.99 -38.32 15.45
C GLU A 135 25.37 -38.88 16.84
N TYR A 136 24.37 -39.37 17.58
CA TYR A 136 24.60 -40.13 18.80
C TYR A 136 24.65 -41.63 18.47
N THR A 137 25.83 -42.14 18.18
CA THR A 137 26.06 -43.59 18.08
C THR A 137 26.49 -44.14 19.44
N GLN A 138 25.55 -44.70 20.20
CA GLN A 138 25.90 -45.53 21.37
C GLN A 138 26.21 -46.95 20.90
N GLY A 139 27.49 -47.24 20.70
CA GLY A 139 27.96 -48.61 20.44
C GLY A 139 28.02 -49.41 21.75
N PHE A 140 27.32 -50.54 21.81
CA PHE A 140 27.47 -51.54 22.87
C PHE A 140 28.33 -52.69 22.34
N PHE A 141 29.52 -52.88 22.91
CA PHE A 141 30.39 -54.02 22.60
C PHE A 141 30.27 -55.04 23.74
N ALA A 142 29.64 -56.18 23.46
CA ALA A 142 29.65 -57.35 24.34
C ALA A 142 30.67 -58.36 23.81
N ILE A 143 31.61 -58.75 24.67
CA ILE A 143 32.66 -59.77 24.45
C ILE A 143 32.08 -61.14 24.76
#